data_AF-A0A349HPB6-F1
#
_entry.id   AF-A0A349HPB6-F1
#
_cell.length_a   1.000
_cell.length_b   1.000
_cell.length_c   1.000
_cell.angle_alpha   90.00
_cell.angle_beta   90.00
_cell.angle_gamma   90.00
#
_symmetry.space_group_name_H-M   'P 1'
#
loop_
_entity.id
_entity.type
_entity.pdbx_description
1 polymer ?
#
loop_
_entity_poly.entity_id
_entity_poly.type
_entity_poly.pdbx_seq_one_letter_code
_entity_poly.pdbx_strand_id
1 'polypeptide(L)' 'MEVIIKNNYEEISKLAADYLINTVKAKNNAILGLPTGSTPIGMYQEVINR' A
#
# COMPACT_ATOMS: atom_id res chain seq x y z
N MET A 1 3.87 7.07 16.70
CA MET A 1 2.76 6.22 16.22
C MET A 1 1.84 7.12 15.43
N GLU A 2 1.59 6.81 14.15
CA GLU A 2 0.69 7.57 13.30
C GLU A 2 -0.57 6.72 13.04
N VAL A 3 -1.75 7.34 13.09
CA VAL A 3 -3.03 6.69 12.79
C VAL A 3 -3.69 7.49 11.68
N ILE A 4 -3.92 6.84 10.54
CA ILE A 4 -4.57 7.46 9.39
C ILE A 4 -5.96 6.85 9.23
N ILE A 5 -6.99 7.68 9.25
CA ILE A 5 -8.39 7.28 9.06
C ILE A 5 -8.87 7.77 7.70
N LYS A 6 -9.48 6.88 6.93
CA LYS A 6 -10.11 7.18 5.63
C LYS A 6 -11.56 6.72 5.63
N ASN A 7 -12.34 7.24 4.70
CA ASN A 7 -13.78 7.06 4.70
C ASN A 7 -14.22 5.67 4.21
N ASN A 8 -13.36 4.99 3.44
CA ASN A 8 -13.69 3.73 2.79
C ASN A 8 -12.43 2.89 2.50
N TYR A 9 -12.69 1.66 2.08
CA TYR A 9 -11.67 0.65 1.80
C TYR A 9 -10.79 1.02 0.60
N GLU A 10 -11.38 1.64 -0.42
CA GLU A 10 -10.69 2.06 -1.64
C GLU A 10 -9.67 3.17 -1.36
N GLU A 11 -10.02 4.15 -0.53
CA GLU A 11 -9.12 5.22 -0.10
C GLU A 11 -7.92 4.69 0.69
N ILE A 12 -8.13 3.73 1.60
CA ILE A 12 -7.02 3.08 2.32
C ILE A 12 -6.16 2.26 1.37
N SER A 13 -6.78 1.51 0.45
CA SER A 13 -6.08 0.69 -0.52
C SER A 13 -5.15 1.52 -1.42
N LYS A 14 -5.66 2.65 -1.93
CA LYS A 14 -4.88 3.62 -2.72
C LYS A 14 -3.72 4.22 -1.92
N LEU A 15 -3.99 4.66 -0.70
CA LEU A 15 -2.96 5.22 0.18
C LEU A 15 -1.87 4.21 0.50
N ALA A 16 -2.23 2.96 0.83
CA ALA A 16 -1.28 1.91 1.12
C ALA A 16 -0.41 1.57 -0.11
N ALA A 17 -1.01 1.59 -1.31
CA ALA A 17 -0.27 1.40 -2.57
C ALA A 17 0.74 2.52 -2.79
N ASP A 18 0.36 3.77 -2.53
CA ASP A 18 1.26 4.92 -2.58
C ASP A 18 2.43 4.79 -1.62
N TYR A 19 2.19 4.35 -0.38
CA TYR A 19 3.28 4.08 0.58
C TYR A 19 4.26 3.02 0.05
N LEU A 20 3.74 1.92 -0.51
CA LEU A 20 4.58 0.86 -1.06
C LEU A 20 5.41 1.33 -2.24
N ILE A 21 4.79 1.98 -3.23
CA ILE A 21 5.45 2.48 -4.44
C ILE A 21 6.51 3.52 -4.07
N ASN A 22 6.19 4.45 -3.18
CA ASN A 22 7.15 5.46 -2.73
C ASN A 22 8.33 4.84 -1.98
N THR A 23 8.10 3.78 -1.19
CA THR A 23 9.18 3.06 -0.52
C THR A 23 10.14 2.41 -1.52
N VAL A 24 9.61 1.75 -2.55
CA VAL A 24 10.43 1.13 -3.61
C VAL A 24 11.19 2.19 -4.41
N LYS A 25 10.54 3.30 -4.78
CA LYS A 25 11.19 4.40 -5.51
C LYS A 25 12.28 5.08 -4.70
N ALA A 26 12.07 5.26 -3.40
CA ALA A 26 13.08 5.86 -2.51
C ALA A 26 14.27 4.93 -2.27
N LYS A 27 14.06 3.61 -2.33
CA LYS A 27 15.10 2.59 -2.13
C LYS A 27 14.88 1.40 -3.07
N ASN A 28 15.60 1.39 -4.19
CA ASN A 28 15.50 0.33 -5.21
C ASN A 28 15.82 -1.08 -4.70
N ASN A 29 16.53 -1.21 -3.58
CA ASN A 29 16.81 -2.48 -2.90
C ASN A 29 16.07 -2.60 -1.55
N ALA A 30 14.86 -2.03 -1.46
CA ALA A 30 14.02 -2.16 -0.27
C ALA A 30 13.71 -3.63 0.04
N ILE A 31 13.84 -4.00 1.31
CA ILE A 31 13.38 -5.30 1.82
C ILE A 31 11.94 -5.07 2.29
N LEU A 32 10.98 -5.77 1.68
CA LEU A 32 9.56 -5.56 1.90
C LEU A 32 8.93 -6.77 2.59
N GLY A 33 8.35 -6.56 3.77
CA GLY A 33 7.46 -7.52 4.42
C GLY A 33 6.03 -7.29 3.96
N LEU A 34 5.48 -8.20 3.16
CA LEU A 34 4.16 -8.04 2.54
C LEU A 34 3.13 -9.00 3.17
N PRO A 35 1.94 -8.51 3.56
CA PRO A 35 0.91 -9.34 4.18
C PRO A 35 0.01 -10.06 3.16
N THR A 36 -0.67 -11.12 3.60
CA THR A 36 -1.75 -11.79 2.87
C THR A 36 -3.12 -11.47 3.49
N GLY A 37 -4.17 -12.19 3.09
CA GLY A 37 -5.54 -11.96 3.55
C GLY A 37 -6.33 -11.02 2.65
N SER A 38 -7.57 -10.71 3.05
CA SER A 38 -8.48 -9.90 2.23
C SER A 38 -8.16 -8.41 2.25
N THR A 39 -7.69 -7.88 3.38
CA THR A 39 -7.39 -6.44 3.55
C THR A 39 -6.37 -5.87 2.56
N PRO A 40 -5.24 -6.53 2.25
CA PRO A 40 -4.26 -5.97 1.31
C PRO A 40 -4.61 -6.21 -0.18
N ILE A 41 -5.71 -6.90 -0.51
CA ILE A 41 -6.05 -7.19 -1.92
C ILE A 41 -6.21 -5.90 -2.73
N GLY A 42 -6.93 -4.91 -2.20
CA GLY A 42 -7.14 -3.63 -2.89
C GLY A 42 -5.85 -2.86 -3.08
N MET A 43 -4.94 -2.90 -2.10
CA MET A 43 -3.61 -2.31 -2.22
C MET A 43 -2.84 -2.94 -3.37
N TYR A 44 -2.79 -4.28 -3.46
CA TYR A 44 -2.06 -4.94 -4.55
C TYR A 44 -2.66 -4.65 -5.92
N GLN A 45 -3.98 -4.60 -6.03
CA GLN A 45 -4.66 -4.21 -7.28
C GLN A 45 -4.27 -2.79 -7.71
N GLU A 46 -4.27 -1.84 -6.77
CA GLU A 46 -3.85 -0.45 -7.04
C GLU A 46 -2.38 -0.35 -7.44
N VAL A 47 -1.50 -1.18 -6.87
CA VAL A 47 -0.08 -1.22 -7.26
C VAL A 47 0.09 -1.75 -8.69
N ILE A 48 -0.66 -2.78 -9.08
CA ILE A 48 -0.60 -3.36 -10.44
C ILE A 48 -1.13 -2.37 -11.49
N ASN A 49 -2.13 -1.57 -11.13
CA ASN A 49 -2.77 -0.63 -12.05
C ASN A 49 -2.02 0.70 -12.25
N ARG A 50 -0.90 0.93 -11.55
CA ARG A 50 -0.13 2.19 -11.57
C ARG A 50 1.27 1.99 -12.12
#